data_AF-A0A970DUV8-F1
#
_entry.id   AF-A0A970DUV8-F1
#
_cell.length_a   1.000
_cell.length_b   1.000
_cell.length_c   1.000
_cell.angle_alpha   90.00
_cell.angle_beta   90.00
_cell.angle_gamma   90.00
#
_symmetry.space_group_name_H-M   'P 1'
#
loop_
_entity.id
_entity.type
_entity.pdbx_description
1 polymer ?
#
loop_
_entity_poly.entity_id
_entity_poly.type
_entity_poly.pdbx_seq_one_letter_code
_entity_poly.pdbx_strand_id
1 'polypeptide(L)' 'KDLLISAKIPRHARWAYPILVDGNDRILGVMGLRPAAWGKITAGSRRVLYLRYRPYQ' A
#
# COMPACT_ATOMS: atom_id res chain seq x y z
N LYS A 1 7.83 0.89 11.17
CA LYS A 1 8.09 2.34 10.95
C LYS A 1 9.04 2.58 9.77
N ASP A 2 9.67 1.52 9.26
CA ASP A 2 10.82 1.65 8.37
C ASP A 2 10.51 1.47 6.89
N LEU A 3 9.28 1.11 6.51
CA LEU A 3 8.96 0.79 5.12
C LEU A 3 9.32 1.92 4.13
N LEU A 4 8.92 3.16 4.44
CA LEU A 4 9.23 4.33 3.60
C LEU A 4 10.72 4.73 3.67
N ILE A 5 11.41 4.37 4.75
CA ILE A 5 12.86 4.58 4.91
C ILE A 5 13.62 3.57 4.05
N SER A 6 13.28 2.29 4.17
CA SER A 6 13.85 1.19 3.38
C SER A 6 13.61 1.38 1.88
N ALA A 7 12.43 1.90 1.50
CA ALA A 7 12.11 2.28 0.13
C ALA A 7 12.78 3.59 -0.33
N LYS A 8 13.61 4.22 0.52
CA LYS A 8 14.35 5.46 0.25
C LYS A 8 13.46 6.63 -0.20
N ILE A 9 12.22 6.68 0.29
CA ILE A 9 11.31 7.79 -0.03
C ILE A 9 11.77 9.05 0.72
N PRO A 10 11.96 10.20 0.07
CA PRO A 10 12.39 11.44 0.70
C PRO A 10 11.43 11.88 1.82
N ARG A 11 11.95 12.35 2.95
CA ARG A 11 11.14 12.70 4.13
C ARG A 11 10.03 13.71 3.81
N HIS A 12 10.33 14.71 2.98
CA HIS A 12 9.38 15.74 2.56
C HIS A 12 8.26 15.22 1.64
N ALA A 13 8.37 14.02 1.09
CA ALA A 13 7.33 13.41 0.24
C ALA A 13 6.47 12.40 1.00
N ARG A 14 6.92 11.93 2.18
CA ARG A 14 6.25 10.86 2.92
C ARG A 14 4.87 11.23 3.45
N TRP A 15 4.63 12.51 3.74
CA TRP A 15 3.36 12.99 4.27
C TRP A 15 2.21 12.86 3.25
N ALA A 16 2.54 12.90 1.95
CA ALA A 16 1.59 12.77 0.85
C ALA A 16 1.58 11.35 0.25
N TYR A 17 2.31 10.40 0.84
CA TYR A 17 2.43 9.08 0.24
C TYR A 17 1.13 8.28 0.41
N PRO A 18 0.56 7.71 -0.66
CA PRO A 18 -0.74 7.05 -0.61
C PRO A 18 -0.75 5.77 0.21
N ILE A 19 -1.66 5.72 1.18
CA ILE A 19 -1.95 4.55 2.02
C ILE A 19 -3.34 4.04 1.65
N LEU A 20 -3.46 2.74 1.40
CA LEU A 20 -4.73 2.10 1.15
C LEU A 20 -5.32 1.62 2.47
N VAL A 21 -6.57 2.01 2.75
CA VAL A 21 -7.34 1.59 3.92
C VAL A 21 -8.65 0.94 3.49
N ASP A 22 -9.19 0.06 4.33
CA ASP A 22 -10.56 -0.45 4.18
C ASP A 22 -11.59 0.51 4.80
N GLY A 23 -12.88 0.15 4.72
CA GLY A 23 -13.96 0.96 5.30
C GLY A 23 -13.98 1.01 6.85
N ASN A 24 -13.07 0.31 7.53
CA ASN A 24 -12.90 0.31 8.98
C ASN A 24 -11.53 0.88 9.38
N ASP A 25 -10.92 1.70 8.51
CA ASP A 25 -9.61 2.34 8.71
C ASP A 25 -8.42 1.37 8.89
N ARG A 26 -8.55 0.11 8.45
CA ARG A 26 -7.43 -0.85 8.50
C ARG A 26 -6.53 -0.68 7.29
N ILE A 27 -5.23 -0.55 7.54
CA ILE A 27 -4.23 -0.39 6.48
C ILE A 27 -4.07 -1.69 5.68
N LEU A 28 -4.51 -1.65 4.43
CA LEU A 28 -4.40 -2.72 3.43
C LEU A 28 -3.04 -2.73 2.72
N GLY A 29 -2.33 -1.61 2.71
CA GLY A 29 -0.99 -1.53 2.12
C GLY A 29 -0.54 -0.10 1.85
N VAL A 30 0.72 0.02 1.46
CA VAL A 30 1.30 1.27 0.98
C VAL A 30 1.45 1.14 -0.54
N MET A 31 0.76 2.01 -1.27
CA MET A 31 0.58 1.88 -2.71
C MET A 31 1.91 1.91 -3.46
N GLY A 32 2.13 0.96 -4.37
CA GLY A 32 3.40 0.86 -5.12
C GLY A 32 4.58 0.26 -4.33
N LEU A 33 4.40 -0.06 -3.03
CA LEU A 33 5.42 -0.72 -2.21
C LEU A 33 5.02 -2.14 -1.84
N ARG A 34 4.23 -2.31 -0.77
CA ARG A 34 3.96 -3.62 -0.19
C ARG A 34 2.52 -3.71 0.33
N PRO A 35 1.75 -4.73 -0.07
CA PRO A 35 0.47 -5.04 0.55
C PRO A 35 0.65 -5.45 2.02
N ALA A 36 -0.38 -5.24 2.82
CA ALA A 36 -0.43 -5.76 4.18
C ALA A 36 -0.52 -7.30 4.16
N ALA A 37 0.06 -7.95 5.17
CA ALA A 37 0.12 -9.42 5.23
C ALA A 37 -1.27 -10.07 5.20
N TRP A 38 -2.25 -9.43 5.84
CA TRP A 38 -3.63 -9.90 5.93
C TRP A 38 -4.45 -9.67 4.64
N GLY A 39 -4.00 -8.76 3.77
CA GLY A 39 -4.61 -8.49 2.47
C GLY A 39 -3.98 -9.26 1.32
N LYS A 40 -3.11 -10.24 1.61
CA LYS A 40 -2.46 -11.06 0.58
C LYS A 40 -3.47 -11.97 -0.10
N ILE A 41 -3.37 -12.04 -1.42
CA ILE A 41 -4.11 -13.00 -2.24
C ILE A 41 -3.58 -14.41 -1.91
N THR A 42 -4.50 -15.34 -1.69
CA THR A 42 -4.19 -16.76 -1.40
C THR A 42 -4.89 -17.65 -2.43
N ALA A 43 -4.57 -18.96 -2.42
CA ALA A 43 -5.27 -19.93 -3.26
C ALA A 43 -6.80 -19.99 -3.00
N GLY A 44 -7.25 -19.54 -1.82
CA GLY A 44 -8.67 -19.47 -1.46
C GLY A 44 -9.36 -18.16 -1.85
N SER A 45 -8.63 -17.18 -2.40
CA SER A 45 -9.21 -15.89 -2.78
C SER A 45 -10.18 -16.03 -3.96
N ARG A 46 -11.47 -15.81 -3.71
CA ARG A 46 -12.52 -15.91 -4.74
C ARG A 46 -12.62 -14.70 -5.67
N ARG A 47 -12.26 -13.52 -5.17
CA ARG A 47 -12.30 -12.24 -5.90
C ARG A 47 -11.04 -11.46 -5.57
N VAL A 48 -10.46 -10.84 -6.58
CA VAL A 48 -9.21 -10.09 -6.46
C VAL A 48 -9.44 -8.68 -6.99
N LEU A 49 -9.09 -7.69 -6.18
CA LEU A 49 -9.05 -6.29 -6.58
C LEU A 49 -7.61 -5.95 -6.98
N TYR A 50 -7.40 -5.64 -8.26
CA TYR A 50 -6.12 -5.19 -8.76
C TYR A 50 -6.04 -3.66 -8.75
N LEU A 51 -5.06 -3.11 -8.04
CA LEU A 51 -4.83 -1.67 -7.96
C LEU A 51 -3.44 -1.34 -8.50
N ARG A 52 -3.39 -0.38 -9.42
CA ARG A 52 -2.14 0.16 -9.96
C ARG A 52 -2.03 1.63 -9.63
N TYR A 53 -1.06 1.97 -8.78
CA TYR A 53 -0.72 3.37 -8.53
C TYR A 53 0.12 3.93 -9.68
N ARG A 54 -0.24 5.13 -10.14
CA ARG A 54 0.55 5.94 -11.07
C ARG A 54 0.70 7.33 -10.46
N PRO A 55 1.91 7.75 -10.08
CA PRO A 55 2.11 9.13 -9.69
C PRO A 55 1.81 10.04 -10.89
N TYR A 56 1.23 11.21 -10.62
CA TYR A 56 1.05 12.23 -11.64
C TYR A 56 2.43 12.71 -12.10
N GLN A 57 2.68 12.72 -13.41
CA GLN A 57 3.92 13.24 -14.02
C GLN A 57 3.84 14.75 -14.19
#